data_AF-A0A7Y2B1Z4-F1
#
_entry.id   AF-A0A7Y2B1Z4-F1
#
_cell.length_a   1.000
_cell.length_b   1.000
_cell.length_c   1.000
_cell.angle_alpha   90.00
_cell.angle_beta   90.00
_cell.angle_gamma   90.00
#
_symmetry.space_group_name_H-M   'P 1'
#
loop_
_entity.id
_entity.type
_entity.pdbx_description
1 polymer ?
#
loop_
_entity_poly.entity_id
_entity_poly.type
_entity_poly.pdbx_seq_one_letter_code
_entity_poly.pdbx_strand_id
1 'polypeptide(L)'
;MSSNASFTLRALLSIGLLVGFYVIALGTAFALILIAYVDVTTGTLVHLKVVLFAGFGALVILYSIFPRIDRFLPPGPRVSANQEGELFAMIREVAKAAEQKPPAEVYVVPDVNAWVAQRGGWIGIGSRRVMGLGLPLLGLLSRNEFKAVLAHEFGHYHHGDTMLGPVIHKARSTIFRTVSNLAEQESILHHPFLWYGKMFMRITQSISRQQEFVADALAARLYGRRSLSSALKKIHSEAQAFIPYYQGDVAPVLNSGFRPPIAEGFQAFVRSEAVKKQTARILEEELQESRSDPYDSHPTLKDRLDRIREEGSEDGEIESGDAIEAVESVDEIERRILAWSSGEEAVKTLRTIGWREVPEKIYLPAWKSMVAQHADPLNGIMSGEVAGHVLDPDKARSRFEGYFPGHITPELHMSHVFSASVALAMIRSGWKIVSGPGLAIELRKGDLSADPFQELAKVREGHLTVDEWKRFCEESGVADVDLGEIART
;
A
#
# COMPACT_ATOMS: atom_id res chain seq x y z
N MET A 1 -19.70 35.78 -6.21
CA MET A 1 -19.59 36.06 -7.67
C MET A 1 -18.15 36.14 -8.19
N SER A 2 -17.10 36.18 -7.35
CA SER A 2 -15.69 36.20 -7.80
C SER A 2 -15.02 34.82 -7.99
N SER A 3 -15.63 33.72 -7.54
CA SER A 3 -15.07 32.35 -7.64
C SER A 3 -15.14 31.78 -9.06
N ASN A 4 -16.26 31.94 -9.77
CA ASN A 4 -16.54 31.20 -11.01
C ASN A 4 -15.69 31.67 -12.21
N ALA A 5 -15.26 32.93 -12.21
CA ALA A 5 -14.35 33.47 -13.23
C ALA A 5 -12.93 32.87 -13.12
N SER A 6 -12.46 32.62 -11.89
CA SER A 6 -11.13 32.02 -11.64
C SER A 6 -11.08 30.56 -12.11
N PHE A 7 -12.12 29.77 -11.86
CA PHE A 7 -12.19 28.37 -12.31
C PHE A 7 -12.32 28.24 -13.83
N THR A 8 -13.14 29.09 -14.46
CA THR A 8 -13.31 29.07 -15.93
C THR A 8 -12.00 29.42 -16.64
N LEU A 9 -11.28 30.44 -16.14
CA LEU A 9 -9.97 30.81 -16.67
C LEU A 9 -8.94 29.68 -16.51
N ARG A 10 -8.93 29.00 -15.35
CA ARG A 10 -8.05 27.86 -15.08
C ARG A 10 -8.35 26.64 -15.95
N ALA A 11 -9.63 26.39 -16.24
CA ALA A 11 -10.05 25.34 -17.16
C ALA A 11 -9.66 25.66 -18.61
N LEU A 12 -9.90 26.89 -19.07
CA LEU A 12 -9.46 27.37 -20.38
C LEU A 12 -7.93 27.30 -20.51
N LEU A 13 -7.19 27.65 -19.45
CA LEU A 13 -5.74 27.49 -19.39
C LEU A 13 -5.34 26.02 -19.50
N SER A 14 -6.00 25.11 -18.77
CA SER A 14 -5.71 23.66 -18.82
C SER A 14 -5.99 23.08 -20.21
N ILE A 15 -7.09 23.48 -20.86
CA ILE A 15 -7.42 23.10 -22.24
C ILE A 15 -6.38 23.70 -23.20
N GLY A 16 -6.02 24.97 -23.04
CA GLY A 16 -5.01 25.65 -23.85
C GLY A 16 -3.64 24.97 -23.77
N LEU A 17 -3.23 24.54 -22.57
CA LEU A 17 -2.00 23.77 -22.39
C LEU A 17 -2.11 22.35 -22.96
N LEU A 18 -3.27 21.70 -22.88
CA LEU A 18 -3.47 20.41 -23.55
C LEU A 18 -3.33 20.56 -25.07
N VAL A 19 -3.96 21.58 -25.66
CA VAL A 19 -3.82 21.90 -27.08
C VAL A 19 -2.36 22.21 -27.41
N GLY A 20 -1.68 23.01 -26.60
CA GLY A 20 -0.25 23.31 -26.74
C GLY A 20 0.63 22.06 -26.74
N PHE A 21 0.34 21.09 -25.86
CA PHE A 21 1.03 19.80 -25.84
C PHE A 21 0.89 19.04 -27.16
N TYR A 22 -0.34 18.96 -27.71
CA TYR A 22 -0.57 18.33 -29.00
C TYR A 22 0.11 19.07 -30.16
N VAL A 23 0.12 20.41 -30.13
CA VAL A 23 0.82 21.23 -31.13
C VAL A 23 2.32 20.95 -31.12
N ILE A 24 2.93 20.88 -29.93
CA ILE A 24 4.36 20.53 -29.80
C ILE A 24 4.60 19.11 -30.30
N ALA A 25 3.79 18.13 -29.89
CA ALA A 25 3.96 16.74 -30.31
C ALA A 25 3.86 16.57 -31.83
N LEU A 26 2.82 17.12 -32.44
CA LEU A 26 2.62 17.07 -33.89
C LEU A 26 3.70 17.87 -34.63
N GLY A 27 4.11 19.02 -34.10
CA GLY A 27 5.19 19.83 -34.66
C GLY A 27 6.54 19.12 -34.64
N THR A 28 6.89 18.47 -33.53
CA THR A 28 8.12 17.67 -33.41
C THR A 28 8.08 16.46 -34.35
N ALA A 29 6.95 15.72 -34.40
CA ALA A 29 6.80 14.61 -35.33
C ALA A 29 6.93 15.07 -36.79
N PHE A 30 6.29 16.18 -37.15
CA PHE A 30 6.40 16.77 -38.49
C PHE A 30 7.84 17.19 -38.82
N ALA A 31 8.55 17.85 -37.89
CA ALA A 31 9.94 18.25 -38.09
C ALA A 31 10.87 17.04 -38.31
N LEU A 32 10.68 15.96 -37.56
CA LEU A 32 11.44 14.71 -37.76
C LEU A 32 11.15 14.07 -39.12
N ILE A 33 9.87 14.05 -39.54
CA ILE A 33 9.48 13.56 -40.87
C ILE A 33 10.10 14.44 -41.97
N LEU A 34 10.11 15.76 -41.79
CA LEU A 34 10.69 16.70 -42.75
C LEU A 34 12.21 16.52 -42.86
N ILE A 35 12.92 16.33 -41.73
CA ILE A 35 14.37 16.03 -41.73
C ILE A 35 14.64 14.74 -42.52
N ALA A 36 13.87 13.67 -42.27
CA ALA A 36 13.99 12.42 -43.00
C ALA A 36 13.68 12.59 -44.51
N TYR A 37 12.67 13.39 -44.86
CA TYR A 37 12.28 13.66 -46.24
C TYR A 37 13.35 14.46 -47.01
N VAL A 38 13.90 15.52 -46.39
CA VAL A 38 14.96 16.33 -47.00
C VAL A 38 16.20 15.48 -47.26
N ASP A 39 16.65 14.68 -46.27
CA ASP A 39 17.83 13.81 -46.42
C ASP A 39 17.70 12.82 -47.59
N VAL A 40 16.50 12.23 -47.77
CA VAL A 40 16.21 11.30 -48.88
C VAL A 40 16.17 12.02 -50.23
N THR A 41 15.64 13.24 -50.29
CA THR A 41 15.39 13.96 -51.56
C THR A 41 16.57 14.78 -52.07
N THR A 42 17.44 15.27 -51.19
CA THR A 42 18.67 16.00 -51.58
C THR A 42 19.79 15.08 -52.08
N GLY A 43 19.58 13.76 -52.10
CA GLY A 43 20.53 12.78 -52.64
C GLY A 43 21.80 12.61 -51.81
N THR A 44 21.88 13.28 -50.67
CA THR A 44 22.91 13.11 -49.65
C THR A 44 22.48 11.96 -48.75
N LEU A 45 22.53 10.70 -49.22
CA LEU A 45 22.27 9.49 -48.40
C LEU A 45 23.36 9.30 -47.32
N VAL A 46 23.67 10.33 -46.53
CA VAL A 46 24.83 10.36 -45.65
C VAL A 46 24.55 9.52 -44.41
N HIS A 47 23.31 9.41 -43.93
CA HIS A 47 23.03 8.61 -42.73
C HIS A 47 21.65 7.92 -42.73
N LEU A 48 21.59 6.68 -43.25
CA LEU A 48 20.45 5.76 -43.00
C LEU A 48 20.02 5.74 -41.52
N LYS A 49 21.00 5.87 -40.60
CA LYS A 49 20.76 5.98 -39.15
C LYS A 49 19.92 7.20 -38.77
N VAL A 50 20.08 8.35 -39.43
CA VAL A 50 19.30 9.57 -39.17
C VAL A 50 17.87 9.42 -39.66
N VAL A 51 17.66 8.87 -40.86
CA VAL A 51 16.32 8.59 -41.39
C VAL A 51 15.58 7.58 -40.51
N LEU A 52 16.24 6.50 -40.11
CA LEU A 52 15.67 5.50 -39.21
C LEU A 52 15.36 6.10 -37.83
N PHE A 53 16.27 6.90 -37.27
CA PHE A 53 16.07 7.55 -35.98
C PHE A 53 14.93 8.57 -36.02
N ALA A 54 14.88 9.44 -37.04
CA ALA A 54 13.84 10.45 -37.19
C ALA A 54 12.48 9.83 -37.51
N GLY A 55 12.44 8.84 -38.39
CA GLY A 55 11.22 8.08 -38.70
C GLY A 55 10.69 7.32 -37.49
N PHE A 56 11.56 6.60 -36.77
CA PHE A 56 11.19 5.90 -35.54
C PHE A 56 10.74 6.88 -34.45
N GLY A 57 11.45 8.00 -34.26
CA GLY A 57 11.08 9.05 -33.32
C GLY A 57 9.72 9.66 -33.60
N ALA A 58 9.43 10.00 -34.87
CA ALA A 58 8.12 10.49 -35.28
C ALA A 58 7.03 9.45 -35.07
N LEU A 59 7.29 8.19 -35.41
CA LEU A 59 6.37 7.08 -35.17
C LEU A 59 6.05 6.92 -33.68
N VAL A 60 7.06 6.93 -32.81
CA VAL A 60 6.90 6.84 -31.36
C VAL A 60 6.06 7.99 -30.82
N ILE A 61 6.32 9.24 -31.26
CA ILE A 61 5.54 10.41 -30.84
C ILE A 61 4.08 10.27 -31.28
N LEU A 62 3.83 9.99 -32.56
CA LEU A 62 2.49 9.82 -33.12
C LEU A 62 1.73 8.67 -32.44
N TYR A 63 2.40 7.55 -32.19
CA TYR A 63 1.86 6.40 -31.48
C TYR A 63 1.55 6.67 -30.00
N SER A 64 2.30 7.58 -29.37
CA SER A 64 2.13 7.96 -27.96
C SER A 64 1.00 8.97 -27.74
N ILE A 65 0.74 9.85 -28.72
CA ILE A 65 -0.39 10.81 -28.68
C ILE A 65 -1.70 10.22 -29.19
N PHE A 66 -1.65 9.12 -29.95
CA PHE A 66 -2.84 8.50 -30.51
C PHE A 66 -3.79 8.01 -29.40
N PRO A 67 -5.07 8.42 -29.39
CA PRO A 67 -6.01 8.06 -28.34
C PRO A 67 -6.31 6.56 -28.38
N ARG A 68 -5.77 5.80 -27.42
CA ARG A 68 -6.05 4.37 -27.28
C ARG A 68 -7.33 4.14 -26.49
N ILE A 69 -8.00 3.04 -26.81
CA ILE A 69 -9.08 2.49 -25.98
C ILE A 69 -8.48 2.16 -24.61
N ASP A 70 -9.10 2.65 -23.55
CA ASP A 70 -8.70 2.32 -22.17
C ASP A 70 -9.05 0.86 -21.92
N ARG A 71 -8.06 -0.04 -22.10
CA ARG A 71 -8.20 -1.45 -21.74
C ARG A 71 -8.19 -1.55 -20.22
N PHE A 72 -9.37 -1.43 -19.64
CA PHE A 72 -9.55 -1.55 -18.20
C PHE A 72 -9.24 -2.98 -17.76
N LEU A 73 -8.12 -3.14 -17.07
CA LEU A 73 -7.79 -4.36 -16.35
C LEU A 73 -8.46 -4.29 -14.98
N PRO A 74 -9.32 -5.25 -14.63
CA PRO A 74 -9.92 -5.31 -13.30
C PRO A 74 -8.85 -5.29 -12.20
N PRO A 75 -8.93 -4.40 -11.22
CA PRO A 75 -7.94 -4.25 -10.15
C PRO A 75 -8.05 -5.34 -9.07
N GLY A 76 -9.04 -6.23 -9.20
CA GLY A 76 -9.38 -7.27 -8.23
C GLY A 76 -10.66 -8.00 -8.63
N PRO A 77 -11.18 -8.92 -7.79
CA PRO A 77 -12.45 -9.59 -8.03
C PRO A 77 -13.64 -8.61 -8.03
N ARG A 78 -14.55 -8.79 -9.00
CA ARG A 78 -15.81 -8.03 -9.07
C ARG A 78 -16.81 -8.54 -8.04
N VAL A 79 -17.40 -7.67 -7.24
CA VAL A 79 -18.53 -8.02 -6.36
C VAL A 79 -19.86 -7.59 -6.97
N SER A 80 -20.95 -8.23 -6.53
CA SER A 80 -22.30 -7.97 -7.03
C SER A 80 -23.26 -7.72 -5.88
N ALA A 81 -24.31 -6.94 -6.16
CA ALA A 81 -25.33 -6.61 -5.16
C ALA A 81 -26.12 -7.82 -4.64
N ASN A 82 -26.09 -8.95 -5.35
CA ASN A 82 -26.72 -10.20 -4.92
C ASN A 82 -25.88 -10.94 -3.87
N GLN A 83 -24.57 -10.64 -3.80
CA GLN A 83 -23.63 -11.25 -2.86
C GLN A 83 -23.34 -10.32 -1.68
N GLU A 84 -23.38 -9.00 -1.90
CA GLU A 84 -22.97 -7.98 -0.93
C GLU A 84 -24.07 -6.91 -0.81
N GLY A 85 -25.26 -7.32 -0.37
CA GLY A 85 -26.47 -6.48 -0.38
C GLY A 85 -26.32 -5.22 0.48
N GLU A 86 -25.74 -5.36 1.67
CA GLU A 86 -25.55 -4.25 2.62
C GLU A 86 -24.49 -3.25 2.14
N LEU A 87 -23.31 -3.72 1.71
CA LEU A 87 -22.27 -2.87 1.10
C LEU A 87 -22.83 -2.06 -0.07
N PHE A 88 -23.58 -2.70 -0.97
CA PHE A 88 -24.18 -2.00 -2.10
C PHE A 88 -25.31 -1.05 -1.68
N ALA A 89 -26.04 -1.32 -0.61
CA ALA A 89 -27.01 -0.38 -0.05
C ALA A 89 -26.32 0.89 0.45
N MET A 90 -25.22 0.73 1.19
CA MET A 90 -24.38 1.83 1.65
C MET A 90 -23.82 2.66 0.47
N ILE A 91 -23.26 2.01 -0.56
CA ILE A 91 -22.76 2.72 -1.75
C ILE A 91 -23.89 3.51 -2.45
N ARG A 92 -25.09 2.93 -2.58
CA ARG A 92 -26.25 3.60 -3.20
C ARG A 92 -26.75 4.77 -2.37
N GLU A 93 -26.77 4.64 -1.04
CA GLU A 93 -27.11 5.70 -0.11
C GLU A 93 -26.16 6.90 -0.31
N VAL A 94 -24.85 6.65 -0.26
CA VAL A 94 -23.84 7.70 -0.45
C VAL A 94 -23.93 8.32 -1.84
N ALA A 95 -24.06 7.51 -2.89
CA ALA A 95 -24.21 8.03 -4.25
C ALA A 95 -25.45 8.93 -4.37
N LYS A 96 -26.58 8.55 -3.77
CA LYS A 96 -27.80 9.35 -3.75
C LYS A 96 -27.60 10.67 -2.98
N ALA A 97 -26.96 10.61 -1.81
CA ALA A 97 -26.67 11.79 -1.00
C ALA A 97 -25.72 12.78 -1.70
N ALA A 98 -24.78 12.26 -2.48
CA ALA A 98 -23.85 13.04 -3.31
C ALA A 98 -24.43 13.41 -4.69
N GLU A 99 -25.73 13.17 -4.94
CA GLU A 99 -26.40 13.44 -6.23
C GLU A 99 -25.68 12.80 -7.44
N GLN A 100 -25.11 11.63 -7.22
CA GLN A 100 -24.32 10.87 -8.19
C GLN A 100 -25.01 9.56 -8.60
N LYS A 101 -24.72 9.11 -9.82
CA LYS A 101 -25.11 7.76 -10.25
C LYS A 101 -24.27 6.71 -9.50
N PRO A 102 -24.86 5.59 -9.05
CA PRO A 102 -24.07 4.51 -8.46
C PRO A 102 -23.09 3.93 -9.49
N PRO A 103 -21.97 3.33 -9.04
CA PRO A 103 -21.04 2.66 -9.92
C PRO A 103 -21.70 1.46 -10.62
N ALA A 104 -21.34 1.22 -11.87
CA ALA A 104 -21.82 0.07 -12.64
C ALA A 104 -21.11 -1.23 -12.24
N GLU A 105 -19.85 -1.13 -11.82
CA GLU A 105 -19.03 -2.26 -11.37
C GLU A 105 -18.29 -1.87 -10.09
N VAL A 106 -18.26 -2.78 -9.12
CA VAL A 106 -17.52 -2.63 -7.87
C VAL A 106 -16.53 -3.77 -7.79
N TYR A 107 -15.28 -3.44 -7.49
CA TYR A 107 -14.15 -4.36 -7.36
C TYR A 107 -13.59 -4.25 -5.96
N VAL A 108 -13.19 -5.37 -5.37
CA VAL A 108 -12.48 -5.37 -4.09
C VAL A 108 -10.99 -5.57 -4.35
N VAL A 109 -10.15 -4.81 -3.66
CA VAL A 109 -8.68 -4.80 -3.87
C VAL A 109 -7.92 -5.08 -2.57
N PRO A 110 -6.73 -5.71 -2.64
CA PRO A 110 -5.86 -5.95 -1.49
C PRO A 110 -5.01 -4.70 -1.15
N ASP A 111 -5.67 -3.56 -0.94
CA ASP A 111 -4.98 -2.29 -0.65
C ASP A 111 -5.84 -1.44 0.31
N VAL A 112 -5.23 -0.53 1.08
CA VAL A 112 -5.95 0.40 1.96
C VAL A 112 -6.36 1.62 1.14
N ASN A 113 -7.29 1.43 0.21
CA ASN A 113 -7.65 2.45 -0.76
C ASN A 113 -9.12 2.34 -1.19
N ALA A 114 -9.74 3.46 -1.57
CA ALA A 114 -11.04 3.50 -2.23
C ALA A 114 -10.98 4.53 -3.36
N TRP A 115 -11.55 4.20 -4.52
CA TRP A 115 -11.55 5.12 -5.64
C TRP A 115 -12.74 4.91 -6.56
N VAL A 116 -13.16 5.99 -7.23
CA VAL A 116 -14.16 5.95 -8.31
C VAL A 116 -13.55 6.45 -9.61
N ALA A 117 -13.64 5.66 -10.67
CA ALA A 117 -13.11 6.01 -11.98
C ALA A 117 -14.14 5.80 -13.10
N GLN A 118 -14.04 6.60 -14.15
CA GLN A 118 -14.74 6.37 -15.41
C GLN A 118 -13.83 5.56 -16.35
N ARG A 119 -14.20 4.30 -16.65
CA ARG A 119 -13.36 3.35 -17.38
C ARG A 119 -14.02 2.82 -18.65
N GLY A 120 -13.18 2.44 -19.61
CA GLY A 120 -13.61 1.95 -20.93
C GLY A 120 -14.09 3.06 -21.87
N GLY A 121 -14.60 2.65 -23.03
CA GLY A 121 -15.03 3.55 -24.08
C GLY A 121 -13.89 4.11 -24.95
N TRP A 122 -14.25 4.91 -25.96
CA TRP A 122 -13.31 5.59 -26.85
C TRP A 122 -13.51 7.10 -26.72
N ILE A 123 -12.45 7.82 -26.35
CA ILE A 123 -12.45 9.29 -26.19
C ILE A 123 -13.51 9.77 -25.17
N GLY A 124 -14.00 8.88 -24.30
CA GLY A 124 -15.00 9.17 -23.25
C GLY A 124 -16.43 8.72 -23.58
N ILE A 125 -16.70 8.30 -24.82
CA ILE A 125 -17.99 7.73 -25.23
C ILE A 125 -18.02 6.24 -24.91
N GLY A 126 -19.11 5.77 -24.29
CA GLY A 126 -19.28 4.36 -23.89
C GLY A 126 -18.47 3.96 -22.63
N SER A 127 -17.96 4.94 -21.89
CA SER A 127 -17.30 4.70 -20.62
C SER A 127 -18.32 4.40 -19.52
N ARG A 128 -17.93 3.62 -18.51
CA ARG A 128 -18.77 3.26 -17.36
C ARG A 128 -18.06 3.60 -16.04
N ARG A 129 -18.85 3.91 -15.02
CA ARG A 129 -18.32 4.21 -13.67
C ARG A 129 -17.99 2.91 -12.97
N VAL A 130 -16.76 2.77 -12.51
CA VAL A 130 -16.29 1.63 -11.74
C VAL A 130 -15.71 2.12 -10.43
N MET A 131 -15.80 1.28 -9.40
CA MET A 131 -15.32 1.58 -8.05
C MET A 131 -14.37 0.47 -7.59
N GLY A 132 -13.24 0.85 -7.02
CA GLY A 132 -12.34 -0.06 -6.30
C GLY A 132 -12.45 0.19 -4.81
N LEU A 133 -12.64 -0.87 -4.02
CA LEU A 133 -12.75 -0.82 -2.57
C LEU A 133 -11.73 -1.73 -1.92
N GLY A 134 -10.89 -1.17 -1.07
CA GLY A 134 -9.94 -1.91 -0.28
C GLY A 134 -10.61 -2.72 0.80
N LEU A 135 -10.46 -4.05 0.80
CA LEU A 135 -10.92 -4.85 1.94
C LEU A 135 -10.22 -4.43 3.25
N PRO A 136 -8.89 -4.17 3.26
CA PRO A 136 -8.20 -3.64 4.44
C PRO A 136 -8.73 -2.26 4.88
N LEU A 137 -9.15 -1.40 3.94
CA LEU A 137 -9.72 -0.09 4.25
C LEU A 137 -11.06 -0.23 4.99
N LEU A 138 -11.90 -1.18 4.58
CA LEU A 138 -13.17 -1.47 5.27
C LEU A 138 -12.94 -1.95 6.71
N GLY A 139 -11.86 -2.69 6.97
CA GLY A 139 -11.48 -3.12 8.31
C GLY A 139 -10.93 -1.99 9.18
N LEU A 140 -10.42 -0.92 8.58
CA LEU A 140 -9.79 0.22 9.25
C LEU A 140 -10.80 1.30 9.68
N LEU A 141 -11.81 1.52 8.84
CA LEU A 141 -12.79 2.60 8.99
C LEU A 141 -14.08 2.10 9.65
N SER A 142 -14.67 2.94 10.48
CA SER A 142 -16.07 2.79 10.89
C SER A 142 -17.00 3.04 9.69
N ARG A 143 -18.26 2.61 9.82
CA ARG A 143 -19.28 2.81 8.78
C ARG A 143 -19.37 4.27 8.32
N ASN A 144 -19.45 5.23 9.25
CA ASN A 144 -19.56 6.65 8.90
C ASN A 144 -18.26 7.23 8.33
N GLU A 145 -17.09 6.81 8.82
CA GLU A 145 -15.81 7.19 8.22
C GLU A 145 -15.72 6.71 6.76
N PHE A 146 -16.14 5.48 6.50
CA PHE A 146 -16.16 4.93 5.14
C PHE A 146 -17.18 5.64 4.24
N LYS A 147 -18.40 5.91 4.73
CA LYS A 147 -19.39 6.73 4.00
C LYS A 147 -18.83 8.12 3.65
N ALA A 148 -18.09 8.76 4.55
CA ALA A 148 -17.43 10.04 4.30
C ALA A 148 -16.36 9.94 3.20
N VAL A 149 -15.54 8.88 3.21
CA VAL A 149 -14.55 8.61 2.14
C VAL A 149 -15.24 8.38 0.79
N LEU A 150 -16.31 7.59 0.75
CA LEU A 150 -17.08 7.41 -0.48
C LEU A 150 -17.69 8.72 -0.98
N ALA A 151 -18.18 9.57 -0.07
CA ALA A 151 -18.71 10.89 -0.43
C ALA A 151 -17.64 11.81 -1.02
N HIS A 152 -16.41 11.74 -0.51
CA HIS A 152 -15.25 12.43 -1.08
C HIS A 152 -14.98 11.94 -2.51
N GLU A 153 -14.91 10.62 -2.72
CA GLU A 153 -14.70 10.03 -4.05
C GLU A 153 -15.79 10.42 -5.06
N PHE A 154 -17.06 10.46 -4.62
CA PHE A 154 -18.16 10.96 -5.45
C PHE A 154 -18.10 12.48 -5.66
N GLY A 155 -17.50 13.22 -4.72
CA GLY A 155 -17.27 14.67 -4.81
C GLY A 155 -16.44 15.08 -6.01
N HIS A 156 -15.49 14.24 -6.47
CA HIS A 156 -14.77 14.47 -7.72
C HIS A 156 -15.67 14.50 -8.97
N TYR A 157 -16.87 13.90 -8.88
CA TYR A 157 -17.86 13.86 -9.96
C TYR A 157 -19.06 14.77 -9.71
N HIS A 158 -19.08 15.52 -8.59
CA HIS A 158 -20.19 16.39 -8.25
C HIS A 158 -20.27 17.59 -9.20
N HIS A 159 -21.45 17.79 -9.81
CA HIS A 159 -21.70 18.74 -10.90
C HIS A 159 -22.13 20.13 -10.40
N GLY A 160 -21.58 20.61 -9.27
CA GLY A 160 -21.81 21.99 -8.81
C GLY A 160 -21.25 23.04 -9.80
N ASP A 161 -20.91 24.24 -9.33
CA ASP A 161 -20.29 25.36 -10.09
C ASP A 161 -18.97 25.01 -10.86
N THR A 162 -18.61 23.73 -10.96
CA THR A 162 -17.37 23.15 -11.47
C THR A 162 -17.60 22.15 -12.62
N MET A 163 -18.39 22.51 -13.64
CA MET A 163 -18.57 21.69 -14.86
C MET A 163 -17.26 21.34 -15.60
N LEU A 164 -16.14 21.98 -15.24
CA LEU A 164 -14.84 21.84 -15.89
C LEU A 164 -13.87 20.91 -15.14
N GLY A 165 -14.23 20.44 -13.94
CA GLY A 165 -13.36 19.57 -13.13
C GLY A 165 -12.98 18.24 -13.81
N PRO A 166 -13.94 17.48 -14.35
CA PRO A 166 -13.67 16.26 -15.09
C PRO A 166 -12.81 16.47 -16.36
N VAL A 167 -12.94 17.63 -17.01
CA VAL A 167 -12.15 17.97 -18.20
C VAL A 167 -10.68 18.17 -17.84
N ILE A 168 -10.40 18.86 -16.73
CA ILE A 168 -9.04 19.13 -16.25
C ILE A 168 -8.38 17.83 -15.76
N HIS A 169 -9.11 17.01 -15.00
CA HIS A 169 -8.64 15.70 -14.59
C HIS A 169 -8.30 14.80 -15.80
N LYS A 170 -9.18 14.79 -16.82
CA LYS A 170 -8.92 14.05 -18.06
C LYS A 170 -7.68 14.60 -18.79
N ALA A 171 -7.53 15.92 -18.92
CA ALA A 171 -6.36 16.54 -19.53
C ALA A 171 -5.05 16.15 -18.81
N ARG A 172 -5.04 16.18 -17.46
CA ARG A 172 -3.92 15.71 -16.64
C ARG A 172 -3.61 14.24 -16.87
N SER A 173 -4.63 13.37 -16.85
CA SER A 173 -4.45 11.94 -17.10
C SER A 173 -3.93 11.64 -18.51
N THR A 174 -4.31 12.43 -19.51
CA THR A 174 -3.81 12.30 -20.89
C THR A 174 -2.35 12.69 -20.98
N ILE A 175 -1.97 13.87 -20.48
CA ILE A 175 -0.57 14.32 -20.51
C ILE A 175 0.34 13.38 -19.72
N PHE A 176 -0.06 12.98 -18.51
CA PHE A 176 0.71 12.04 -17.71
C PHE A 176 0.95 10.73 -18.48
N ARG A 177 -0.10 10.11 -19.01
CA ARG A 177 0.00 8.86 -19.77
C ARG A 177 0.91 8.98 -21.00
N THR A 178 0.77 10.06 -21.77
CA THR A 178 1.61 10.27 -22.95
C THR A 178 3.07 10.47 -22.55
N VAL A 179 3.33 11.23 -21.49
CA VAL A 179 4.69 11.46 -20.99
C VAL A 179 5.31 10.17 -20.44
N SER A 180 4.57 9.36 -19.68
CA SER A 180 5.03 8.05 -19.18
C SER A 180 5.37 7.11 -20.33
N ASN A 181 4.50 7.01 -21.34
CA ASN A 181 4.76 6.19 -22.53
C ASN A 181 6.02 6.64 -23.29
N LEU A 182 6.27 7.95 -23.37
CA LEU A 182 7.47 8.50 -24.01
C LEU A 182 8.72 8.25 -23.17
N ALA A 183 8.61 8.27 -21.83
CA ALA A 183 9.70 8.01 -20.92
C ALA A 183 10.14 6.52 -20.91
N GLU A 184 9.19 5.59 -21.03
CA GLU A 184 9.48 4.14 -21.14
C GLU A 184 10.35 3.77 -22.35
N GLN A 185 10.43 4.64 -23.36
CA GLN A 185 11.19 4.39 -24.59
C GLN A 185 12.66 4.86 -24.52
N GLU A 186 13.12 5.41 -23.38
CA GLU A 186 14.50 5.87 -23.09
C GLU A 186 15.16 6.72 -24.20
N SER A 187 14.38 7.41 -25.02
CA SER A 187 14.87 8.20 -26.16
C SER A 187 15.03 9.66 -25.77
N ILE A 188 16.12 10.34 -26.14
CA ILE A 188 16.35 11.78 -25.87
C ILE A 188 15.17 12.69 -26.27
N LEU A 189 14.34 12.23 -27.21
CA LEU A 189 13.13 12.92 -27.68
C LEU A 189 12.07 13.12 -26.59
N HIS A 190 12.12 12.39 -25.46
CA HIS A 190 11.15 12.52 -24.37
C HIS A 190 11.38 13.76 -23.47
N HIS A 191 12.58 14.34 -23.44
CA HIS A 191 12.91 15.44 -22.51
C HIS A 191 12.06 16.71 -22.67
N PRO A 192 11.78 17.22 -23.90
CA PRO A 192 10.88 18.35 -24.08
C PRO A 192 9.45 18.06 -23.58
N PHE A 193 8.97 16.83 -23.77
CA PHE A 193 7.66 16.39 -23.30
C PHE A 193 7.61 16.23 -21.77
N LEU A 194 8.67 15.72 -21.16
CA LEU A 194 8.80 15.68 -19.70
C LEU A 194 8.82 17.09 -19.10
N TRP A 195 9.59 18.00 -19.69
CA TRP A 195 9.63 19.39 -19.24
C TRP A 195 8.25 20.04 -19.35
N TYR A 196 7.57 19.86 -20.49
CA TYR A 196 6.22 20.36 -20.68
C TYR A 196 5.23 19.73 -19.69
N GLY A 197 5.29 18.41 -19.49
CA GLY A 197 4.47 17.69 -18.53
C GLY A 197 4.66 18.21 -17.11
N LYS A 198 5.91 18.40 -16.65
CA LYS A 198 6.22 18.98 -15.34
C LYS A 198 5.68 20.41 -15.20
N MET A 199 5.82 21.22 -16.24
CA MET A 199 5.30 22.59 -16.27
C MET A 199 3.77 22.60 -16.21
N PHE A 200 3.11 21.76 -17.02
CA PHE A 200 1.67 21.57 -17.02
C PHE A 200 1.15 21.13 -15.65
N MET A 201 1.79 20.14 -15.04
CA MET A 201 1.42 19.66 -13.70
C MET A 201 1.56 20.78 -12.68
N ARG A 202 2.67 21.54 -12.69
CA ARG A 202 2.91 22.68 -11.79
C ARG A 202 1.83 23.77 -11.92
N ILE A 203 1.43 24.12 -13.14
CA ILE A 203 0.35 25.10 -13.36
C ILE A 203 -0.98 24.57 -12.84
N THR A 204 -1.29 23.31 -13.15
CA THR A 204 -2.60 22.73 -12.86
C THR A 204 -2.72 22.18 -11.43
N GLN A 205 -1.64 22.12 -10.65
CA GLN A 205 -1.69 21.63 -9.27
C GLN A 205 -2.63 22.43 -8.36
N SER A 206 -2.63 23.76 -8.49
CA SER A 206 -3.55 24.61 -7.71
C SER A 206 -5.02 24.28 -7.97
N ILE A 207 -5.33 23.72 -9.13
CA ILE A 207 -6.68 23.28 -9.49
C ILE A 207 -6.96 21.93 -8.83
N SER A 208 -6.03 20.98 -8.90
CA SER A 208 -6.13 19.67 -8.26
C SER A 208 -6.41 19.82 -6.77
N ARG A 209 -5.60 20.63 -6.07
CA ARG A 209 -5.78 20.91 -4.63
C ARG A 209 -7.14 21.53 -4.30
N GLN A 210 -7.64 22.40 -5.16
CA GLN A 210 -8.95 23.00 -4.97
C GLN A 210 -10.09 21.99 -5.15
N GLN A 211 -9.92 20.99 -6.04
CA GLN A 211 -10.89 19.90 -6.20
C GLN A 211 -10.95 19.03 -4.94
N GLU A 212 -9.81 18.75 -4.31
CA GLU A 212 -9.74 18.04 -3.03
C GLU A 212 -10.55 18.77 -1.94
N PHE A 213 -10.36 20.09 -1.78
CA PHE A 213 -11.14 20.86 -0.80
C PHE A 213 -12.65 20.85 -1.08
N VAL A 214 -13.05 20.85 -2.35
CA VAL A 214 -14.49 20.76 -2.73
C VAL A 214 -15.05 19.38 -2.40
N ALA A 215 -14.30 18.31 -2.66
CA ALA A 215 -14.68 16.96 -2.30
C ALA A 215 -14.76 16.77 -0.78
N ASP A 216 -13.79 17.30 -0.04
CA ASP A 216 -13.78 17.32 1.44
C ASP A 216 -14.97 18.08 2.01
N ALA A 217 -15.28 19.26 1.47
CA ALA A 217 -16.43 20.04 1.91
C ALA A 217 -17.76 19.30 1.68
N LEU A 218 -17.91 18.61 0.54
CA LEU A 218 -19.07 17.78 0.28
C LEU A 218 -19.17 16.61 1.28
N ALA A 219 -18.07 15.88 1.48
CA ALA A 219 -18.03 14.75 2.40
C ALA A 219 -18.32 15.17 3.84
N ALA A 220 -17.71 16.26 4.32
CA ALA A 220 -17.94 16.82 5.64
C ALA A 220 -19.39 17.31 5.81
N ARG A 221 -20.01 17.88 4.77
CA ARG A 221 -21.42 18.30 4.80
C ARG A 221 -22.38 17.12 4.91
N LEU A 222 -22.07 16.01 4.24
CA LEU A 222 -22.97 14.85 4.17
C LEU A 222 -22.83 13.93 5.39
N TYR A 223 -21.61 13.70 5.88
CA TYR A 223 -21.32 12.69 6.90
C TYR A 223 -20.60 13.25 8.13
N GLY A 224 -20.41 14.57 8.22
CA GLY A 224 -19.84 15.23 9.38
C GLY A 224 -18.32 15.41 9.32
N ARG A 225 -17.86 16.50 9.93
CA ARG A 225 -16.45 16.88 9.95
C ARG A 225 -15.57 15.91 10.74
N ARG A 226 -16.05 15.28 11.82
CA ARG A 226 -15.23 14.38 12.63
C ARG A 226 -15.03 13.05 11.91
N SER A 227 -16.07 12.51 11.28
CA SER A 227 -15.95 11.28 10.50
C SER A 227 -14.96 11.43 9.35
N LEU A 228 -15.05 12.52 8.57
CA LEU A 228 -14.06 12.76 7.51
C LEU A 228 -12.65 13.00 8.08
N SER A 229 -12.51 13.83 9.12
CA SER A 229 -11.19 14.09 9.73
C SER A 229 -10.54 12.84 10.29
N SER A 230 -11.32 11.99 10.97
CA SER A 230 -10.85 10.72 11.53
C SER A 230 -10.45 9.74 10.42
N ALA A 231 -11.27 9.61 9.37
CA ALA A 231 -10.95 8.80 8.20
C ALA A 231 -9.64 9.24 7.53
N LEU A 232 -9.46 10.54 7.30
CA LEU A 232 -8.24 11.08 6.68
C LEU A 232 -7.00 10.78 7.53
N LYS A 233 -7.08 10.97 8.85
CA LYS A 233 -5.97 10.64 9.76
C LYS A 233 -5.61 9.16 9.66
N LYS A 234 -6.59 8.26 9.80
CA LYS A 234 -6.38 6.80 9.69
C LYS A 234 -5.77 6.41 8.35
N ILE A 235 -6.26 6.98 7.23
CA ILE A 235 -5.71 6.67 5.90
C ILE A 235 -4.25 7.11 5.79
N HIS A 236 -3.89 8.31 6.26
CA HIS A 236 -2.50 8.79 6.14
C HIS A 236 -1.54 8.05 7.08
N SER A 237 -2.00 7.68 8.29
CA SER A 237 -1.13 7.04 9.30
C SER A 237 -1.13 5.52 9.28
N GLU A 238 -2.30 4.89 9.12
CA GLU A 238 -2.49 3.44 9.32
C GLU A 238 -2.46 2.66 8.00
N ALA A 239 -2.69 3.29 6.83
CA ALA A 239 -2.58 2.59 5.54
C ALA A 239 -1.17 2.03 5.29
N GLN A 240 -0.13 2.74 5.76
CA GLN A 240 1.26 2.33 5.63
C GLN A 240 1.58 1.03 6.40
N ALA A 241 0.72 0.64 7.35
CA ALA A 241 0.89 -0.57 8.15
C ALA A 241 0.52 -1.86 7.38
N PHE A 242 -0.26 -1.75 6.29
CA PHE A 242 -0.77 -2.94 5.60
C PHE A 242 0.31 -3.75 4.90
N ILE A 243 1.27 -3.10 4.23
CA ILE A 243 2.37 -3.81 3.56
C ILE A 243 3.25 -4.56 4.57
N PRO A 244 3.75 -3.94 5.66
CA PRO A 244 4.47 -4.64 6.73
C PRO A 244 3.67 -5.80 7.31
N TYR A 245 2.37 -5.62 7.60
CA TYR A 245 1.49 -6.68 8.07
C TYR A 245 1.40 -7.85 7.07
N TYR A 246 1.15 -7.56 5.79
CA TYR A 246 1.01 -8.60 4.78
C TYR A 246 2.31 -9.39 4.60
N GLN A 247 3.45 -8.71 4.58
CA GLN A 247 4.76 -9.34 4.40
C GLN A 247 5.24 -10.08 5.65
N GLY A 248 5.02 -9.52 6.84
CA GLY A 248 5.50 -10.05 8.11
C GLY A 248 4.61 -11.15 8.70
N ASP A 249 3.29 -11.02 8.61
CA ASP A 249 2.35 -11.91 9.28
C ASP A 249 1.62 -12.84 8.30
N VAL A 250 1.15 -12.32 7.16
CA VAL A 250 0.29 -13.09 6.22
C VAL A 250 1.11 -13.99 5.30
N ALA A 251 2.14 -13.44 4.65
CA ALA A 251 2.92 -14.15 3.65
C ALA A 251 3.59 -15.43 4.19
N PRO A 252 4.17 -15.47 5.41
CA PRO A 252 4.73 -16.70 5.97
C PRO A 252 3.69 -17.82 6.16
N VAL A 253 2.45 -17.45 6.53
CA VAL A 253 1.36 -18.41 6.72
C VAL A 253 0.91 -18.97 5.37
N LEU A 254 0.76 -18.11 4.35
CA LEU A 254 0.46 -18.51 2.97
C LEU A 254 1.52 -19.45 2.40
N ASN A 255 2.79 -19.10 2.57
CA ASN A 255 3.93 -19.91 2.10
C ASN A 255 4.00 -21.28 2.80
N SER A 256 3.39 -21.41 3.98
CA SER A 256 3.30 -22.67 4.73
C SER A 256 2.08 -23.53 4.30
N GLY A 257 1.32 -23.09 3.29
CA GLY A 257 0.15 -23.80 2.79
C GLY A 257 -1.14 -23.52 3.57
N PHE A 258 -1.18 -22.43 4.34
CA PHE A 258 -2.35 -22.05 5.14
C PHE A 258 -2.87 -20.66 4.79
N ARG A 259 -4.17 -20.45 4.94
CA ARG A 259 -4.83 -19.15 4.75
C ARG A 259 -5.39 -18.66 6.09
N PRO A 260 -4.83 -17.58 6.66
CA PRO A 260 -5.40 -16.93 7.83
C PRO A 260 -6.51 -15.94 7.44
N PRO A 261 -7.36 -15.49 8.39
CA PRO A 261 -8.32 -14.40 8.14
C PRO A 261 -7.57 -13.07 8.04
N ILE A 262 -7.36 -12.57 6.83
CA ILE A 262 -6.42 -11.46 6.55
C ILE A 262 -6.94 -10.14 7.11
N ALA A 263 -8.21 -9.83 6.94
CA ALA A 263 -8.79 -8.58 7.38
C ALA A 263 -8.90 -8.51 8.92
N GLU A 264 -9.31 -9.60 9.57
CA GLU A 264 -9.31 -9.71 11.04
C GLU A 264 -7.89 -9.52 11.59
N GLY A 265 -6.90 -10.13 10.93
CA GLY A 265 -5.52 -9.98 11.34
C GLY A 265 -5.00 -8.56 11.17
N PHE A 266 -5.37 -7.87 10.10
CA PHE A 266 -5.01 -6.46 9.91
C PHE A 266 -5.61 -5.56 11.00
N GLN A 267 -6.88 -5.80 11.38
CA GLN A 267 -7.51 -5.08 12.49
C GLN A 267 -6.77 -5.31 13.81
N ALA A 268 -6.37 -6.55 14.09
CA ALA A 268 -5.58 -6.88 15.27
C ALA A 268 -4.18 -6.22 15.22
N PHE A 269 -3.52 -6.24 14.05
CA PHE A 269 -2.21 -5.65 13.82
C PHE A 269 -2.20 -4.15 14.13
N VAL A 270 -3.13 -3.39 13.54
CA VAL A 270 -3.23 -1.94 13.72
C VAL A 270 -3.60 -1.56 15.15
N ARG A 271 -4.34 -2.42 15.86
CA ARG A 271 -4.72 -2.22 17.26
C ARG A 271 -3.59 -2.57 18.25
N SER A 272 -2.47 -3.12 17.80
CA SER A 272 -1.33 -3.44 18.66
C SER A 272 -0.62 -2.17 19.15
N GLU A 273 -0.09 -2.20 20.37
CA GLU A 273 0.56 -1.02 20.96
C GLU A 273 1.82 -0.58 20.22
N ALA A 274 2.57 -1.53 19.64
CA ALA A 274 3.74 -1.22 18.84
C ALA A 274 3.35 -0.44 17.57
N VAL A 275 2.33 -0.92 16.87
CA VAL A 275 1.85 -0.31 15.63
C VAL A 275 1.18 1.04 15.92
N LYS A 276 0.35 1.14 16.97
CA LYS A 276 -0.24 2.42 17.40
C LYS A 276 0.80 3.51 17.66
N LYS A 277 1.92 3.17 18.31
CA LYS A 277 3.01 4.14 18.55
C LYS A 277 3.64 4.60 17.24
N GLN A 278 3.86 3.67 16.31
CA GLN A 278 4.42 3.99 15.00
C GLN A 278 3.46 4.86 14.17
N THR A 279 2.18 4.49 14.08
CA THR A 279 1.19 5.24 13.31
C THR A 279 0.91 6.61 13.93
N ALA A 280 0.92 6.74 15.26
CA ALA A 280 0.81 8.04 15.93
C ALA A 280 1.99 8.97 15.58
N ARG A 281 3.21 8.44 15.49
CA ARG A 281 4.39 9.21 15.06
C ARG A 281 4.27 9.64 13.60
N ILE A 282 3.88 8.74 12.71
CA ILE A 282 3.63 9.06 11.28
C ILE A 282 2.59 10.18 11.19
N LEU A 283 1.49 10.07 11.93
CA LEU A 283 0.45 11.09 11.95
C LEU A 283 0.97 12.45 12.44
N GLU A 284 1.81 12.48 13.47
CA GLU A 284 2.41 13.72 13.95
C GLU A 284 3.31 14.38 12.90
N GLU A 285 4.14 13.58 12.22
CA GLU A 285 5.00 14.05 11.13
C GLU A 285 4.17 14.64 9.97
N GLU A 286 3.10 13.95 9.55
CA GLU A 286 2.13 14.41 8.52
C GLU A 286 1.41 15.71 8.92
N LEU A 287 1.06 15.87 10.20
CA LEU A 287 0.41 17.09 10.71
C LEU A 287 1.37 18.27 10.84
N GLN A 288 2.68 18.02 10.95
CA GLN A 288 3.71 19.06 10.99
C GLN A 288 4.13 19.50 9.58
N GLU A 289 3.85 18.69 8.55
CA GLU A 289 4.16 19.03 7.17
C GLU A 289 3.36 20.28 6.73
N SER A 290 4.10 21.35 6.45
CA SER A 290 3.56 22.68 6.15
C SER A 290 3.70 23.10 4.70
N ARG A 291 4.33 22.26 3.86
CA ARG A 291 4.59 22.57 2.45
C ARG A 291 4.22 21.39 1.59
N SER A 292 3.13 21.52 0.83
CA SER A 292 2.85 20.60 -0.27
C SER A 292 3.99 20.69 -1.29
N ASP A 293 4.57 19.56 -1.69
CA ASP A 293 5.50 19.51 -2.82
C ASP A 293 4.86 20.21 -4.05
N PRO A 294 5.60 21.07 -4.79
CA PRO A 294 5.11 21.68 -6.03
C PRO A 294 4.54 20.71 -7.08
N TYR A 295 4.83 19.41 -6.96
CA TYR A 295 4.35 18.33 -7.81
C TYR A 295 3.36 17.39 -7.13
N ASP A 296 3.02 17.59 -5.85
CA ASP A 296 1.93 16.87 -5.19
C ASP A 296 0.58 17.41 -5.68
N SER A 297 -0.29 16.48 -6.09
CA SER A 297 -1.66 16.75 -6.52
C SER A 297 -2.63 16.97 -5.38
N HIS A 298 -2.27 16.58 -4.16
CA HIS A 298 -3.08 16.73 -2.96
C HIS A 298 -2.57 17.89 -2.10
N PRO A 299 -3.46 18.62 -1.38
CA PRO A 299 -3.04 19.50 -0.29
C PRO A 299 -2.52 18.65 0.88
N THR A 300 -1.74 19.27 1.77
CA THR A 300 -1.27 18.58 2.98
C THR A 300 -2.46 18.13 3.84
N LEU A 301 -2.27 17.06 4.62
CA LEU A 301 -3.29 16.61 5.56
C LEU A 301 -3.73 17.73 6.50
N LYS A 302 -2.77 18.55 6.97
CA LYS A 302 -3.03 19.72 7.81
C LYS A 302 -3.99 20.71 7.15
N ASP A 303 -3.70 21.15 5.92
CA ASP A 303 -4.53 22.14 5.21
C ASP A 303 -5.96 21.62 5.01
N ARG A 304 -6.12 20.33 4.70
CA ARG A 304 -7.43 19.67 4.55
C ARG A 304 -8.19 19.66 5.88
N LEU A 305 -7.55 19.26 6.96
CA LEU A 305 -8.17 19.21 8.30
C LEU A 305 -8.57 20.59 8.81
N ASP A 306 -7.73 21.61 8.61
CA ASP A 306 -8.04 22.99 8.99
C ASP A 306 -9.27 23.50 8.21
N ARG A 307 -9.33 23.23 6.89
CA ARG A 307 -10.48 23.58 6.05
C ARG A 307 -11.76 22.87 6.47
N ILE A 308 -11.70 21.57 6.73
CA ILE A 308 -12.83 20.76 7.20
C ILE A 308 -13.34 21.27 8.55
N ARG A 309 -12.44 21.70 9.44
CA ARG A 309 -12.79 22.26 10.75
C ARG A 309 -13.58 23.57 10.63
N GLU A 310 -13.25 24.40 9.65
CA GLU A 310 -13.90 25.69 9.39
C GLU A 310 -15.27 25.55 8.69
N GLU A 311 -15.38 24.65 7.71
CA GLU A 311 -16.53 24.60 6.79
C GLU A 311 -17.45 23.39 6.95
N GLY A 312 -17.00 22.37 7.67
CA GLY A 312 -17.76 21.13 7.86
C GLY A 312 -18.90 21.29 8.86
N SER A 313 -20.01 20.61 8.60
CA SER A 313 -21.10 20.49 9.57
C SER A 313 -20.66 19.63 10.76
N GLU A 314 -21.31 19.85 11.91
CA GLU A 314 -21.23 18.89 13.01
C GLU A 314 -21.78 17.53 12.56
N ASP A 315 -21.26 16.47 13.15
CA ASP A 315 -21.71 15.13 12.79
C ASP A 315 -23.17 14.94 13.19
N GLY A 316 -23.92 14.26 12.35
CA GLY A 316 -25.20 13.67 12.73
C GLY A 316 -25.00 12.48 13.67
N GLU A 317 -25.99 11.60 13.73
CA GLU A 317 -25.88 10.35 14.48
C GLU A 317 -24.71 9.51 13.92
N ILE A 318 -23.75 9.18 14.79
CA ILE A 318 -22.58 8.38 14.39
C ILE A 318 -23.00 6.91 14.37
N GLU A 319 -23.13 6.32 13.19
CA GLU A 319 -23.33 4.88 13.06
C GLU A 319 -22.14 4.15 13.68
N SER A 320 -22.40 3.38 14.73
CA SER A 320 -21.41 2.50 15.36
C SER A 320 -21.17 1.26 14.51
N GLY A 321 -19.93 0.75 14.49
CA GLY A 321 -19.54 -0.48 13.81
C GLY A 321 -18.47 -0.27 12.75
N ASP A 322 -17.70 -1.32 12.48
CA ASP A 322 -16.65 -1.30 11.46
C ASP A 322 -17.29 -1.43 10.06
N ALA A 323 -16.77 -0.73 9.05
CA ALA A 323 -17.35 -0.74 7.70
C ALA A 323 -17.29 -2.13 7.05
N ILE A 324 -16.34 -2.96 7.46
CA ILE A 324 -16.22 -4.36 7.03
C ILE A 324 -17.43 -5.22 7.40
N GLU A 325 -18.21 -4.83 8.42
CA GLU A 325 -19.44 -5.56 8.78
C GLU A 325 -20.51 -5.48 7.69
N ALA A 326 -20.41 -4.53 6.75
CA ALA A 326 -21.30 -4.45 5.59
C ALA A 326 -20.96 -5.49 4.49
N VAL A 327 -19.85 -6.21 4.65
CA VAL A 327 -19.44 -7.31 3.78
C VAL A 327 -20.04 -8.61 4.31
N GLU A 328 -20.88 -9.27 3.51
CA GLU A 328 -21.60 -10.48 3.92
C GLU A 328 -20.67 -11.67 4.14
N SER A 329 -19.65 -11.83 3.29
CA SER A 329 -18.68 -12.94 3.38
C SER A 329 -17.25 -12.47 3.16
N VAL A 330 -16.64 -11.94 4.22
CA VAL A 330 -15.23 -11.51 4.21
C VAL A 330 -14.30 -12.64 3.77
N ASP A 331 -14.51 -13.86 4.28
CA ASP A 331 -13.69 -15.04 3.95
C ASP A 331 -13.69 -15.38 2.44
N GLU A 332 -14.87 -15.34 1.80
CA GLU A 332 -14.96 -15.61 0.36
C GLU A 332 -14.36 -14.48 -0.47
N ILE A 333 -14.51 -13.22 -0.05
CA ILE A 333 -13.84 -12.10 -0.71
C ILE A 333 -12.33 -12.24 -0.62
N GLU A 334 -11.78 -12.56 0.55
CA GLU A 334 -10.34 -12.80 0.73
C GLU A 334 -9.84 -13.93 -0.18
N ARG A 335 -10.56 -15.06 -0.21
CA ARG A 335 -10.25 -16.19 -1.09
C ARG A 335 -10.19 -15.75 -2.55
N ARG A 336 -11.15 -14.93 -2.99
CA ARG A 336 -11.23 -14.43 -4.37
C ARG A 336 -10.15 -13.40 -4.69
N ILE A 337 -9.74 -12.58 -3.73
CA ILE A 337 -8.62 -11.64 -3.90
C ILE A 337 -7.32 -12.44 -4.08
N LEU A 338 -7.07 -13.44 -3.23
CA LEU A 338 -5.91 -14.32 -3.37
C LEU A 338 -5.92 -15.09 -4.70
N ALA A 339 -7.10 -15.57 -5.12
CA ALA A 339 -7.22 -16.30 -6.38
C ALA A 339 -6.97 -15.40 -7.59
N TRP A 340 -7.38 -14.13 -7.50
CA TRP A 340 -7.08 -13.13 -8.52
C TRP A 340 -5.58 -12.81 -8.61
N SER A 341 -4.86 -12.76 -7.49
CA SER A 341 -3.42 -12.43 -7.49
C SER A 341 -2.51 -13.63 -7.79
N SER A 342 -2.86 -14.80 -7.28
CA SER A 342 -1.97 -15.98 -7.25
C SER A 342 -2.49 -17.17 -8.06
N GLY A 343 -3.71 -17.06 -8.61
CA GLY A 343 -4.38 -18.11 -9.37
C GLY A 343 -5.24 -19.04 -8.50
N GLU A 344 -6.34 -19.53 -9.09
CA GLU A 344 -7.33 -20.35 -8.38
C GLU A 344 -6.73 -21.65 -7.81
N GLU A 345 -5.79 -22.27 -8.53
CA GLU A 345 -5.21 -23.55 -8.14
C GLU A 345 -4.29 -23.41 -6.91
N ALA A 346 -3.55 -22.30 -6.82
CA ALA A 346 -2.74 -22.02 -5.64
C ALA A 346 -3.63 -21.91 -4.40
N VAL A 347 -4.76 -21.19 -4.50
CA VAL A 347 -5.67 -20.97 -3.37
C VAL A 347 -6.40 -22.24 -2.94
N LYS A 348 -6.76 -23.13 -3.87
CA LYS A 348 -7.43 -24.41 -3.54
C LYS A 348 -6.57 -25.34 -2.67
N THR A 349 -5.25 -25.22 -2.74
CA THR A 349 -4.35 -26.05 -1.94
C THR A 349 -4.18 -25.52 -0.51
N LEU A 350 -4.55 -24.26 -0.24
CA LEU A 350 -4.43 -23.63 1.07
C LEU A 350 -5.49 -24.15 2.05
N ARG A 351 -5.06 -24.48 3.27
CA ARG A 351 -5.95 -24.85 4.38
C ARG A 351 -6.23 -23.64 5.25
N THR A 352 -7.47 -23.46 5.70
CA THR A 352 -7.82 -22.36 6.61
C THR A 352 -7.19 -22.56 7.99
N ILE A 353 -6.73 -21.48 8.61
CA ILE A 353 -6.19 -21.48 9.97
C ILE A 353 -6.62 -20.21 10.72
N GLY A 354 -6.92 -20.30 12.01
CA GLY A 354 -7.13 -19.10 12.84
C GLY A 354 -5.81 -18.51 13.33
N TRP A 355 -5.73 -17.19 13.53
CA TRP A 355 -4.51 -16.53 14.03
C TRP A 355 -4.00 -17.10 15.36
N ARG A 356 -4.88 -17.59 16.23
CA ARG A 356 -4.50 -18.22 17.51
C ARG A 356 -3.76 -19.54 17.34
N GLU A 357 -3.92 -20.22 16.21
CA GLU A 357 -3.28 -21.51 15.92
C GLU A 357 -1.96 -21.35 15.15
N VAL A 358 -1.74 -20.19 14.52
CA VAL A 358 -0.55 -19.90 13.71
C VAL A 358 0.75 -20.14 14.48
N PRO A 359 0.91 -19.68 15.75
CA PRO A 359 2.18 -19.84 16.44
C PRO A 359 2.54 -21.33 16.66
N GLU A 360 1.56 -22.16 17.00
CA GLU A 360 1.78 -23.59 17.24
C GLU A 360 1.91 -24.42 15.95
N LYS A 361 1.17 -24.07 14.89
CA LYS A 361 1.13 -24.86 13.65
C LYS A 361 2.12 -24.41 12.59
N ILE A 362 2.60 -23.16 12.66
CA ILE A 362 3.46 -22.55 11.64
C ILE A 362 4.82 -22.20 12.24
N TYR A 363 4.85 -21.31 13.24
CA TYR A 363 6.12 -20.80 13.78
C TYR A 363 6.90 -21.90 14.49
N LEU A 364 6.25 -22.67 15.37
CA LEU A 364 6.91 -23.71 16.13
C LEU A 364 7.54 -24.81 15.23
N PRO A 365 6.85 -25.39 14.22
CA PRO A 365 7.48 -26.31 13.28
C PRO A 365 8.61 -25.68 12.47
N ALA A 366 8.46 -24.43 12.04
CA ALA A 366 9.51 -23.71 11.31
C ALA A 366 10.77 -23.53 12.17
N TRP A 367 10.62 -23.14 13.44
CA TRP A 367 11.74 -23.04 14.37
C TRP A 367 12.38 -24.38 14.65
N LYS A 368 11.60 -25.44 14.87
CA LYS A 368 12.16 -26.80 15.06
C LYS A 368 12.99 -27.22 13.85
N SER A 369 12.46 -27.04 12.64
CA SER A 369 13.19 -27.36 11.41
C SER A 369 14.46 -26.52 11.28
N MET A 370 14.37 -25.21 11.52
CA MET A 370 15.52 -24.30 11.45
C MET A 370 16.59 -24.70 12.47
N VAL A 371 16.23 -24.88 13.73
CA VAL A 371 17.18 -25.22 14.81
C VAL A 371 17.79 -26.61 14.58
N ALA A 372 17.01 -27.59 14.11
CA ALA A 372 17.53 -28.92 13.76
C ALA A 372 18.57 -28.90 12.63
N GLN A 373 18.39 -28.04 11.62
CA GLN A 373 19.37 -27.84 10.56
C GLN A 373 20.69 -27.23 11.07
N HIS A 374 20.70 -26.66 12.28
CA HIS A 374 21.86 -26.02 12.89
C HIS A 374 22.34 -26.77 14.15
N ALA A 375 22.05 -28.07 14.28
CA ALA A 375 22.41 -28.85 15.47
C ALA A 375 23.92 -28.87 15.76
N ASP A 376 24.75 -29.00 14.72
CA ASP A 376 26.20 -29.06 14.86
C ASP A 376 26.80 -27.73 15.36
N PRO A 377 26.51 -26.55 14.76
CA PRO A 377 27.03 -25.28 15.26
C PRO A 377 26.55 -24.92 16.67
N LEU A 378 25.33 -25.34 17.04
CA LEU A 378 24.71 -25.06 18.34
C LEU A 378 25.26 -25.94 19.47
N ASN A 379 25.95 -27.04 19.15
CA ASN A 379 26.41 -28.01 20.13
C ASN A 379 27.37 -27.40 21.17
N GLY A 380 27.04 -27.60 22.45
CA GLY A 380 27.82 -27.11 23.59
C GLY A 380 27.71 -25.60 23.82
N ILE A 381 26.71 -24.93 23.23
CA ILE A 381 26.38 -23.53 23.54
C ILE A 381 25.22 -23.55 24.53
N MET A 382 25.44 -22.99 25.71
CA MET A 382 24.39 -22.87 26.72
C MET A 382 23.49 -21.66 26.41
N SER A 383 22.19 -21.77 26.70
CA SER A 383 21.24 -20.68 26.43
C SER A 383 21.65 -19.34 27.08
N GLY A 384 22.21 -19.39 28.29
CA GLY A 384 22.71 -18.19 28.99
C GLY A 384 23.96 -17.56 28.38
N GLU A 385 24.70 -18.26 27.51
CA GLU A 385 25.94 -17.79 26.88
C GLU A 385 25.69 -17.13 25.51
N VAL A 386 24.47 -17.25 24.98
CA VAL A 386 24.09 -16.79 23.64
C VAL A 386 24.43 -15.31 23.40
N ALA A 387 24.19 -14.43 24.37
CA ALA A 387 24.52 -13.00 24.23
C ALA A 387 26.00 -12.76 23.92
N GLY A 388 26.91 -13.55 24.51
CA GLY A 388 28.34 -13.45 24.22
C GLY A 388 28.69 -13.85 22.79
N HIS A 389 27.96 -14.84 22.22
CA HIS A 389 28.12 -15.24 20.82
C HIS A 389 27.53 -14.23 19.83
N VAL A 390 26.48 -13.49 20.22
CA VAL A 390 25.89 -12.43 19.38
C VAL A 390 26.76 -11.18 19.36
N LEU A 391 27.41 -10.83 20.49
CA LEU A 391 28.29 -9.67 20.58
C LEU A 391 29.69 -9.89 19.97
N ASP A 392 30.11 -11.14 19.77
CA ASP A 392 31.33 -11.53 19.05
C ASP A 392 30.97 -12.39 17.82
N PRO A 393 30.52 -11.76 16.71
CA PRO A 393 30.01 -12.47 15.56
C PRO A 393 31.07 -13.34 14.87
N ASP A 394 32.35 -12.99 14.95
CA ASP A 394 33.43 -13.76 14.32
C ASP A 394 33.63 -15.11 15.03
N LYS A 395 33.50 -15.13 16.37
CA LYS A 395 33.50 -16.36 17.17
C LYS A 395 32.32 -17.27 16.81
N ALA A 396 31.15 -16.71 16.55
CA ALA A 396 29.98 -17.49 16.14
C ALA A 396 30.03 -17.90 14.65
N ARG A 397 30.48 -17.01 13.76
CA ARG A 397 30.51 -17.21 12.30
C ARG A 397 31.34 -18.42 11.90
N SER A 398 32.46 -18.68 12.58
CA SER A 398 33.29 -19.87 12.32
C SER A 398 32.54 -21.19 12.54
N ARG A 399 31.58 -21.23 13.47
CA ARG A 399 30.74 -22.40 13.72
C ARG A 399 29.67 -22.57 12.65
N PHE A 400 29.09 -21.46 12.18
CA PHE A 400 27.97 -21.42 11.22
C PHE A 400 28.41 -21.37 9.75
N GLU A 401 29.71 -21.56 9.47
CA GLU A 401 30.22 -21.57 8.10
C GLU A 401 29.52 -22.66 7.25
N GLY A 402 29.01 -22.28 6.08
CA GLY A 402 28.22 -23.16 5.21
C GLY A 402 26.71 -23.19 5.47
N TYR A 403 26.22 -22.50 6.53
CA TYR A 403 24.79 -22.45 6.88
C TYR A 403 24.08 -21.15 6.51
N PHE A 404 24.77 -20.20 5.84
CA PHE A 404 24.22 -18.89 5.55
C PHE A 404 23.41 -18.85 4.25
N PRO A 405 22.12 -18.44 4.31
CA PRO A 405 21.35 -18.22 3.09
C PRO A 405 21.82 -16.94 2.39
N GLY A 406 21.90 -16.95 1.05
CA GLY A 406 22.47 -15.85 0.27
C GLY A 406 21.70 -14.50 0.28
N HIS A 407 20.57 -14.42 1.00
CA HIS A 407 19.70 -13.24 1.05
C HIS A 407 19.57 -12.62 2.45
N ILE A 408 20.25 -13.17 3.46
CA ILE A 408 20.23 -12.67 4.85
C ILE A 408 21.68 -12.52 5.30
N THR A 409 21.98 -11.47 6.07
CA THR A 409 23.34 -11.32 6.63
C THR A 409 23.62 -12.44 7.64
N PRO A 410 24.86 -12.95 7.71
CA PRO A 410 25.23 -13.99 8.66
C PRO A 410 24.84 -13.68 10.11
N GLU A 411 24.97 -12.42 10.54
CA GLU A 411 24.67 -11.97 11.90
C GLU A 411 23.17 -12.07 12.22
N LEU A 412 22.34 -11.64 11.27
CA LEU A 412 20.88 -11.69 11.43
C LEU A 412 20.39 -13.14 11.42
N HIS A 413 20.95 -13.98 10.54
CA HIS A 413 20.66 -15.41 10.50
C HIS A 413 21.02 -16.11 11.82
N MET A 414 22.23 -15.90 12.34
CA MET A 414 22.65 -16.48 13.62
C MET A 414 21.76 -16.01 14.78
N SER A 415 21.44 -14.72 14.83
CA SER A 415 20.55 -14.16 15.85
C SER A 415 19.16 -14.81 15.83
N HIS A 416 18.59 -15.07 14.65
CA HIS A 416 17.34 -15.81 14.51
C HIS A 416 17.47 -17.28 14.97
N VAL A 417 18.53 -17.98 14.59
CA VAL A 417 18.74 -19.38 15.02
C VAL A 417 18.86 -19.46 16.53
N PHE A 418 19.64 -18.57 17.15
CA PHE A 418 19.79 -18.53 18.61
C PHE A 418 18.47 -18.21 19.32
N SER A 419 17.74 -17.18 18.86
CA SER A 419 16.45 -16.79 19.45
C SER A 419 15.45 -17.94 19.39
N ALA A 420 15.35 -18.62 18.24
CA ALA A 420 14.49 -19.78 18.08
C ALA A 420 14.91 -20.96 18.96
N SER A 421 16.22 -21.19 19.14
CA SER A 421 16.74 -22.27 19.98
C SER A 421 16.37 -22.05 21.45
N VAL A 422 16.53 -20.82 21.95
CA VAL A 422 16.13 -20.44 23.31
C VAL A 422 14.62 -20.51 23.48
N ALA A 423 13.85 -20.04 22.49
CA ALA A 423 12.39 -20.17 22.50
C ALA A 423 11.95 -21.65 22.60
N LEU A 424 12.58 -22.56 21.85
CA LEU A 424 12.30 -24.00 21.93
C LEU A 424 12.69 -24.59 23.29
N ALA A 425 13.81 -24.14 23.89
CA ALA A 425 14.20 -24.53 25.25
C ALA A 425 13.13 -24.12 26.28
N MET A 426 12.61 -22.89 26.18
CA MET A 426 11.53 -22.39 27.01
C MET A 426 10.25 -23.21 26.80
N ILE A 427 9.86 -23.47 25.56
CA ILE A 427 8.67 -24.28 25.27
C ILE A 427 8.81 -25.69 25.86
N ARG A 428 9.99 -26.31 25.78
CA ARG A 428 10.28 -27.61 26.39
C ARG A 428 10.19 -27.57 27.93
N SER A 429 10.50 -26.43 28.56
CA SER A 429 10.38 -26.23 30.01
C SER A 429 8.96 -25.81 30.45
N GLY A 430 7.97 -25.87 29.55
CA GLY A 430 6.55 -25.67 29.84
C GLY A 430 6.01 -24.28 29.54
N TRP A 431 6.76 -23.45 28.83
CA TRP A 431 6.24 -22.18 28.29
C TRP A 431 5.34 -22.43 27.08
N LYS A 432 4.35 -21.56 26.87
CA LYS A 432 3.45 -21.58 25.72
C LYS A 432 3.69 -20.38 24.84
N ILE A 433 3.71 -20.60 23.54
CA ILE A 433 3.77 -19.53 22.56
C ILE A 433 2.41 -18.84 22.43
N VAL A 434 2.40 -17.52 22.59
CA VAL A 434 1.24 -16.65 22.42
C VAL A 434 1.68 -15.55 21.46
N SER A 435 1.26 -15.64 20.22
CA SER A 435 1.57 -14.62 19.22
C SER A 435 0.39 -14.48 18.27
N GLY A 436 0.34 -13.35 17.59
CA GLY A 436 -0.71 -12.98 16.66
C GLY A 436 -0.31 -11.71 15.91
N PRO A 437 -1.15 -11.27 14.97
CA PRO A 437 -0.84 -10.12 14.13
C PRO A 437 -0.41 -8.88 14.92
N GLY A 438 0.80 -8.40 14.65
CA GLY A 438 1.34 -7.19 15.25
C GLY A 438 1.73 -7.33 16.73
N LEU A 439 1.65 -8.55 17.27
CA LEU A 439 2.22 -8.90 18.57
C LEU A 439 3.64 -9.43 18.35
N ALA A 440 4.50 -9.12 19.31
CA ALA A 440 5.80 -9.76 19.39
C ALA A 440 5.64 -11.28 19.62
N ILE A 441 6.72 -12.03 19.51
CA ILE A 441 6.70 -13.48 19.70
C ILE A 441 6.74 -13.75 21.22
N GLU A 442 5.60 -13.61 21.88
CA GLU A 442 5.50 -13.73 23.33
C GLU A 442 5.42 -15.21 23.75
N LEU A 443 6.24 -15.60 24.72
CA LEU A 443 6.14 -16.87 25.44
C LEU A 443 5.59 -16.61 26.84
N ARG A 444 4.64 -17.43 27.29
CA ARG A 444 4.03 -17.31 28.63
C ARG A 444 4.13 -18.59 29.46
N LYS A 445 4.32 -18.42 30.77
CA LYS A 445 4.28 -19.50 31.76
C LYS A 445 3.70 -18.98 33.08
N GLY A 446 2.43 -19.29 33.35
CA GLY A 446 1.69 -18.65 34.44
C GLY A 446 1.52 -17.15 34.17
N ASP A 447 1.92 -16.31 35.13
CA ASP A 447 1.91 -14.85 35.00
C ASP A 447 3.19 -14.28 34.34
N LEU A 448 4.18 -15.13 34.06
CA LEU A 448 5.43 -14.72 33.42
C LEU A 448 5.26 -14.61 31.91
N SER A 449 5.92 -13.61 31.33
CA SER A 449 5.97 -13.33 29.91
C SER A 449 7.41 -13.02 29.49
N ALA A 450 7.81 -13.50 28.32
CA ALA A 450 9.15 -13.34 27.79
C ALA A 450 9.14 -13.36 26.24
N ASP A 451 9.99 -12.57 25.61
CA ASP A 451 10.23 -12.63 24.16
C ASP A 451 11.74 -12.77 23.90
N PRO A 452 12.25 -13.98 23.63
CA PRO A 452 13.68 -14.19 23.41
C PRO A 452 14.21 -13.50 22.15
N PHE A 453 13.36 -13.25 21.14
CA PHE A 453 13.78 -12.54 19.92
C PHE A 453 14.00 -11.06 20.22
N GLN A 454 13.07 -10.44 20.96
CA GLN A 454 13.19 -9.04 21.34
C GLN A 454 14.34 -8.81 22.33
N GLU A 455 14.50 -9.68 23.34
CA GLU A 455 15.61 -9.55 24.29
C GLU A 455 16.97 -9.71 23.60
N LEU A 456 17.10 -10.64 22.64
CA LEU A 456 18.37 -10.82 21.92
C LEU A 456 18.64 -9.67 20.93
N ALA A 457 17.58 -9.07 20.35
CA ALA A 457 17.72 -7.85 19.57
C ALA A 457 18.28 -6.69 20.41
N LYS A 458 17.80 -6.52 21.66
CA LYS A 458 18.34 -5.52 22.59
C LYS A 458 19.82 -5.76 22.92
N VAL A 459 20.24 -7.02 23.05
CA VAL A 459 21.67 -7.36 23.23
C VAL A 459 22.48 -6.84 22.05
N ARG A 460 22.06 -7.16 20.82
CA ARG A 460 22.75 -6.73 19.59
C ARG A 460 22.82 -5.21 19.45
N GLU A 461 21.78 -4.51 19.89
CA GLU A 461 21.70 -3.05 19.86
C GLU A 461 22.46 -2.38 21.02
N GLY A 462 23.02 -3.16 21.96
CA GLY A 462 23.74 -2.66 23.12
C GLY A 462 22.82 -2.11 24.22
N HIS A 463 21.52 -2.42 24.17
CA HIS A 463 20.53 -2.05 25.16
C HIS A 463 20.41 -3.07 26.31
N LEU A 464 21.02 -4.25 26.17
CA LEU A 464 21.01 -5.32 27.17
C LEU A 464 22.39 -5.99 27.25
N THR A 465 22.90 -6.18 28.47
CA THR A 465 24.24 -6.74 28.73
C THR A 465 24.23 -8.28 28.76
N VAL A 466 25.40 -8.91 28.64
CA VAL A 466 25.54 -10.38 28.73
C VAL A 466 25.01 -10.92 30.06
N ASP A 467 25.27 -10.21 31.17
CA ASP A 467 24.79 -10.61 32.50
C ASP A 467 23.25 -10.47 32.63
N GLU A 468 22.66 -9.43 32.04
CA GLU A 468 21.20 -9.27 31.99
C GLU A 468 20.54 -10.37 31.14
N TRP A 469 21.17 -10.77 30.04
CA TRP A 469 20.69 -11.88 29.20
C TRP A 469 20.74 -13.21 29.97
N LYS A 470 21.84 -13.45 30.69
CA LYS A 470 21.99 -14.64 31.51
C LYS A 470 20.89 -14.67 32.59
N ARG A 471 20.63 -13.55 33.27
CA ARG A 471 19.55 -13.42 34.24
C ARG A 471 18.18 -13.71 33.62
N PHE A 472 17.90 -13.18 32.43
CA PHE A 472 16.68 -13.48 31.68
C PHE A 472 16.50 -15.00 31.45
N CYS A 473 17.58 -15.70 31.08
CA CYS A 473 17.54 -17.15 30.90
C CYS A 473 17.38 -17.91 32.22
N GLU A 474 17.96 -17.42 33.32
CA GLU A 474 17.82 -18.00 34.67
C GLU A 474 16.37 -17.87 35.17
N GLU A 475 15.78 -16.67 35.05
CA GLU A 475 14.37 -16.40 35.38
C GLU A 475 13.41 -17.22 34.51
N SER A 476 13.79 -17.46 33.26
CA SER A 476 13.04 -18.30 32.33
C SER A 476 13.20 -19.82 32.60
N GLY A 477 14.16 -20.19 33.46
CA GLY A 477 14.46 -21.58 33.83
C GLY A 477 15.17 -22.37 32.72
N VAL A 478 15.95 -21.70 31.87
CA VAL A 478 16.62 -22.30 30.70
C VAL A 478 18.11 -21.96 30.56
N ALA A 479 18.71 -21.20 31.49
CA ALA A 479 20.11 -20.75 31.39
C ALA A 479 21.11 -21.87 31.07
N ASP A 480 20.98 -23.02 31.74
CA ASP A 480 21.87 -24.17 31.62
C ASP A 480 21.36 -25.24 30.63
N VAL A 481 20.56 -24.84 29.63
CA VAL A 481 20.14 -25.74 28.54
C VAL A 481 21.11 -25.63 27.36
N ASP A 482 21.70 -26.76 26.94
CA ASP A 482 22.51 -26.88 25.72
C ASP A 482 21.60 -26.81 24.48
N LEU A 483 21.86 -25.83 23.61
CA LEU A 483 21.08 -25.61 22.40
C LEU A 483 21.24 -26.73 21.37
N GLY A 484 22.36 -27.45 21.37
CA GLY A 484 22.56 -28.64 20.55
C GLY A 484 21.68 -29.81 20.96
N GLU A 485 21.32 -29.94 22.24
CA GLU A 485 20.34 -30.94 22.68
C GLU A 485 18.93 -30.59 22.22
N ILE A 486 18.58 -29.30 22.25
CA ILE A 486 17.30 -28.79 21.75
C ILE A 486 17.18 -29.02 20.24
N ALA A 487 18.27 -28.87 19.49
CA ALA A 487 18.28 -29.10 18.05
C ALA A 487 18.11 -30.57 17.63
N ARG A 488 18.39 -31.53 18.53
CA ARG A 488 18.27 -32.97 18.24
C ARG A 488 16.93 -33.59 18.70
N THR A 489 16.07 -32.81 19.35
CA THR A 489 14.72 -33.20 19.77
C THR A 489 13.65 -32.70 18.82
#